data_AF-A0A1J3H0C8-F1
#
_entry.id   AF-A0A1J3H0C8-F1
#
_cell.length_a   1.000
_cell.length_b   1.000
_cell.length_c   1.000
_cell.angle_alpha   90.00
_cell.angle_beta   90.00
_cell.angle_gamma   90.00
#
_symmetry.space_group_name_H-M   'P 1'
#
loop_
_entity.id
_entity.type
_entity.pdbx_description
1 polymer ?
#
loop_
_entity_poly.entity_id
_entity_poly.type
_entity_poly.pdbx_seq_one_letter_code
_entity_poly.pdbx_strand_id
1 'polypeptide(L)'
;IIRTPNMSAMHSDTSPDLKVVGSKLKDILEVPTSSLKMRKVVISLCNIIATRGARLSAAGIYGILKKLGRDATKDGETQKSVIAMD
;
A
#
# COMPACT_ATOMS: atom_id res chain seq x y z
N ILE A 1 0.11 -17.44 -8.98
CA ILE A 1 -0.62 -16.12 -8.87
C ILE A 1 -0.28 -15.47 -7.53
N ILE A 2 0.14 -14.20 -7.52
CA ILE A 2 0.42 -13.43 -6.29
C ILE A 2 -0.90 -13.03 -5.61
N ARG A 3 -1.03 -13.31 -4.31
CA ARG A 3 -2.19 -12.93 -3.48
C ARG A 3 -1.82 -11.81 -2.50
N THR A 4 -2.83 -11.16 -1.92
CA THR A 4 -2.67 -10.12 -0.88
C THR A 4 -1.69 -10.48 0.25
N PRO A 5 -1.72 -11.68 0.89
CA PRO A 5 -0.75 -12.01 1.93
C PRO A 5 0.70 -12.06 1.43
N ASN A 6 0.92 -12.37 0.15
CA ASN A 6 2.26 -12.35 -0.44
C ASN A 6 2.75 -10.91 -0.61
N MET A 7 1.88 -10.02 -1.10
CA MET A 7 2.19 -8.60 -1.24
C MET A 7 2.44 -7.93 0.11
N SER A 8 1.64 -8.26 1.13
CA SER A 8 1.84 -7.76 2.49
C SER A 8 3.18 -8.23 3.06
N ALA A 9 3.52 -9.52 2.94
CA ALA A 9 4.81 -10.03 3.39
C ALA A 9 6.01 -9.38 2.66
N MET A 10 5.87 -9.09 1.36
CA MET A 10 6.91 -8.38 0.60
C MET A 10 7.01 -6.90 0.98
N HIS A 11 5.91 -6.25 1.31
CA HIS A 11 5.87 -4.85 1.72
C HIS A 11 6.47 -4.64 3.12
N SER A 12 6.28 -5.60 4.03
CA SER A 12 6.85 -5.58 5.38
C SER A 12 8.29 -6.12 5.47
N ASP A 13 8.94 -6.45 4.34
CA ASP A 13 10.31 -6.95 4.34
C ASP A 13 11.32 -5.81 4.53
N THR A 14 11.84 -5.68 5.74
CA THR A 14 12.88 -4.69 6.10
C THR A 14 14.31 -5.24 5.98
N SER A 15 14.48 -6.48 5.53
CA SER A 15 15.80 -7.09 5.42
C SER A 15 16.64 -6.39 4.33
N PRO A 16 17.95 -6.15 4.55
CA PRO A 16 18.78 -5.42 3.58
C PRO A 16 18.86 -6.12 2.21
N ASP A 17 18.72 -7.44 2.20
CA ASP A 17 18.82 -8.30 1.02
C ASP A 17 17.45 -8.67 0.42
N LEU A 18 16.35 -8.19 1.02
CA LEU A 18 14.97 -8.46 0.60
C LEU A 18 14.67 -9.96 0.49
N LYS A 19 15.03 -10.72 1.54
CA LYS A 19 14.97 -12.19 1.52
C LYS A 19 13.55 -12.72 1.34
N VAL A 20 12.56 -12.06 1.94
CA VAL A 20 11.15 -12.47 1.82
C VAL A 20 10.70 -12.30 0.38
N VAL A 21 11.04 -11.18 -0.25
CA VAL A 21 10.77 -10.95 -1.68
C VAL A 21 11.43 -12.02 -2.55
N GLY A 22 12.71 -12.32 -2.29
CA GLY A 22 13.43 -13.39 -2.99
C GLY A 22 12.73 -14.75 -2.88
N SER A 23 12.31 -15.14 -1.68
CA SER A 23 11.57 -16.39 -1.44
C SER A 23 10.23 -16.42 -2.19
N LYS A 24 9.46 -15.32 -2.16
CA LYS A 24 8.16 -15.26 -2.84
C LYS A 24 8.27 -15.30 -4.35
N LEU A 25 9.30 -14.66 -4.92
CA LEU A 25 9.60 -14.77 -6.35
C LEU A 25 9.96 -16.21 -6.75
N LYS A 26 10.73 -16.91 -5.90
CA LYS A 26 11.07 -18.31 -6.14
C LYS A 26 9.88 -19.24 -6.00
N ASP A 27 9.14 -19.15 -4.89
CA ASP A 27 8.12 -20.14 -4.53
C ASP A 27 6.80 -19.97 -5.30
N ILE A 28 6.50 -18.74 -5.76
CA ILE A 28 5.20 -18.44 -6.40
C ILE A 28 5.33 -18.18 -7.90
N LEU A 29 6.44 -17.55 -8.31
CA LEU A 29 6.70 -17.18 -9.71
C LEU A 29 7.77 -18.06 -10.36
N GLU A 30 8.32 -19.03 -9.62
CA GLU A 30 9.34 -19.96 -10.10
C GLU A 30 10.57 -19.24 -10.69
N VAL A 31 10.94 -18.10 -10.07
CA VAL A 31 12.14 -17.32 -10.42
C VAL A 31 13.26 -17.67 -9.41
N PRO A 32 14.12 -18.65 -9.72
CA PRO A 32 15.06 -19.22 -8.74
C PRO A 32 16.17 -18.26 -8.32
N THR A 33 16.58 -17.36 -9.21
CA THR A 33 17.62 -16.36 -8.95
C THR A 33 17.09 -14.97 -9.25
N SER A 34 17.05 -14.13 -8.22
CA SER A 34 16.69 -12.72 -8.35
C SER A 34 17.82 -11.86 -7.79
N SER A 35 18.27 -10.87 -8.57
CA SER A 35 19.26 -9.89 -8.12
C SER A 35 18.64 -8.92 -7.12
N LEU A 36 19.45 -8.30 -6.26
CA LEU A 36 18.96 -7.29 -5.33
C LEU A 36 18.28 -6.12 -6.05
N LYS A 37 18.79 -5.73 -7.24
CA LYS A 37 18.19 -4.69 -8.08
C LYS A 37 16.76 -5.07 -8.52
N MET A 38 16.56 -6.33 -8.94
CA MET A 38 15.24 -6.83 -9.30
C MET A 38 14.28 -6.82 -8.10
N ARG A 39 14.74 -7.29 -6.93
CA ARG A 39 13.91 -7.31 -5.71
C ARG A 39 13.47 -5.91 -5.28
N LYS A 40 14.35 -4.90 -5.43
CA LYS A 40 14.01 -3.49 -5.16
C LYS A 40 12.91 -2.97 -6.10
N VAL A 41 12.94 -3.34 -7.38
CA VAL A 41 11.88 -2.99 -8.34
C VAL A 41 10.55 -3.62 -7.94
N VAL A 42 10.57 -4.88 -7.50
CA VAL A 42 9.35 -5.58 -7.04
C VAL A 42 8.74 -4.89 -5.82
N ILE A 43 9.53 -4.50 -4.82
CA ILE A 43 9.03 -3.73 -3.67
C ILE A 43 8.44 -2.38 -4.10
N SER A 44 9.14 -1.66 -4.98
CA SER A 44 8.63 -0.39 -5.51
C SER A 44 7.26 -0.58 -6.16
N LEU A 45 7.07 -1.65 -6.93
CA LEU A 45 5.78 -2.00 -7.52
C LEU A 45 4.73 -2.33 -6.45
N CYS A 46 5.07 -3.10 -5.41
CA CYS A 46 4.19 -3.39 -4.28
C CYS A 46 3.73 -2.10 -3.60
N ASN A 47 4.65 -1.15 -3.36
CA ASN A 47 4.34 0.13 -2.74
C ASN A 47 3.39 0.98 -3.59
N ILE A 48 3.59 1.01 -4.92
CA ILE A 48 2.70 1.72 -5.85
C ILE A 48 1.28 1.13 -5.80
N ILE A 49 1.15 -0.19 -5.81
CA ILE A 49 -0.14 -0.87 -5.76
C ILE A 49 -0.84 -0.62 -4.42
N ALA A 50 -0.12 -0.75 -3.30
CA ALA A 50 -0.65 -0.50 -1.96
C ALA A 50 -1.13 0.96 -1.80
N THR A 51 -0.29 1.92 -2.20
CA THR A 51 -0.61 3.36 -2.15
C THR A 51 -1.82 3.70 -3.02
N ARG A 52 -1.91 3.12 -4.23
CA ARG A 52 -3.06 3.33 -5.12
C ARG A 52 -4.34 2.78 -4.50
N GLY A 53 -4.29 1.58 -3.91
CA GLY A 53 -5.41 0.99 -3.18
C GLY A 53 -5.87 1.88 -2.02
N ALA A 54 -4.93 2.32 -1.18
CA ALA A 54 -5.20 3.19 -0.03
C ALA A 54 -5.86 4.51 -0.44
N ARG A 55 -5.35 5.17 -1.49
CA ARG A 55 -5.93 6.42 -2.02
C ARG A 55 -7.35 6.24 -2.54
N LEU A 56 -7.64 5.13 -3.22
CA LEU A 56 -8.99 4.84 -3.71
C LEU A 56 -9.96 4.60 -2.55
N SER A 57 -9.56 3.83 -1.54
CA SER A 57 -10.35 3.61 -0.32
C SER A 57 -10.61 4.91 0.42
N ALA A 58 -9.60 5.77 0.57
CA ALA A 58 -9.78 7.08 1.20
C ALA A 58 -10.68 8.02 0.42
N ALA A 59 -10.66 7.98 -0.92
CA ALA A 59 -11.61 8.75 -1.72
C ALA A 59 -13.07 8.32 -1.43
N GLY A 60 -13.31 7.03 -1.21
CA GLY A 60 -14.62 6.51 -0.79
C GLY A 60 -15.04 7.03 0.59
N ILE A 61 -14.13 6.96 1.58
CA ILE A 61 -14.35 7.49 2.93
C ILE A 61 -14.62 9.00 2.86
N TYR A 62 -13.84 9.74 2.07
CA TYR A 62 -14.01 11.17 1.85
C TYR A 62 -15.37 11.49 1.24
N GLY A 63 -15.85 10.69 0.28
CA GLY A 63 -17.18 10.84 -0.29
C GLY A 63 -18.30 10.76 0.75
N ILE A 64 -18.16 9.87 1.75
CA ILE A 64 -19.10 9.75 2.87
C ILE A 64 -18.99 10.97 3.79
N LEU A 65 -17.77 11.37 4.17
CA LEU A 65 -17.55 12.55 5.02
C LEU A 65 -18.12 13.82 4.38
N LYS A 66 -17.93 14.00 3.08
CA LYS A 66 -18.51 15.09 2.30
C LYS A 66 -20.04 15.04 2.28
N LYS A 67 -20.63 13.86 2.09
CA LYS A 67 -22.10 13.70 2.14
C LYS A 67 -22.66 14.09 3.51
N LEU A 68 -21.91 13.86 4.59
CA LEU A 68 -22.28 14.22 5.96
C LEU A 68 -21.98 15.69 6.30
N GLY A 69 -21.42 16.47 5.37
CA GLY A 69 -21.02 17.87 5.60
C GLY A 69 -19.83 18.03 6.53
N ARG A 70 -18.96 17.01 6.63
CA ARG A 70 -17.75 16.99 7.47
C ARG A 70 -16.48 17.39 6.72
N ASP A 71 -16.63 17.92 5.51
CA ASP A 71 -15.57 18.44 4.64
C ASP A 71 -15.42 19.97 4.71
N ALA A 72 -16.40 20.69 5.25
CA ALA A 72 -16.41 22.14 5.31
C ALA A 72 -16.44 22.67 6.76
N THR A 73 -15.73 23.78 6.98
CA THR A 73 -15.82 24.59 8.20
C THR A 73 -17.14 25.36 8.20
N LYS A 74 -18.02 25.11 9.19
CA LYS A 74 -19.11 26.04 9.50
C LYS A 74 -18.55 27.19 10.33
N ASP A 75 -19.01 28.41 10.04
CA ASP A 75 -18.56 29.64 10.72
C ASP A 75 -18.51 29.44 12.24
N GLY A 76 -17.31 29.45 12.81
CA GLY A 76 -17.06 29.36 14.25
C GLY A 76 -16.49 28.03 14.78
N GLU A 77 -16.63 26.90 14.08
CA GLU A 77 -16.09 25.60 14.54
C GLU A 77 -15.29 24.88 13.44
N THR A 78 -13.99 24.71 13.68
CA THR A 78 -13.08 24.02 12.75
C THR A 78 -13.14 22.49 12.94
N GLN A 79 -14.19 21.85 12.42
CA GLN A 79 -14.23 20.39 12.30
C GLN A 79 -13.30 19.93 11.16
N LYS A 80 -12.03 19.63 11.48
CA LYS A 80 -11.07 19.05 10.51
C LYS A 80 -11.22 17.53 10.50
N SER A 81 -11.63 16.97 9.37
CA SER A 81 -11.62 15.51 9.15
C SER A 81 -10.34 15.09 8.45
N VAL A 82 -9.64 14.08 8.99
CA VAL A 82 -8.39 13.54 8.42
C VAL A 82 -8.57 12.05 8.18
N ILE A 83 -8.12 11.58 7.02
CA ILE A 83 -8.05 10.17 6.67
C ILE A 83 -6.57 9.78 6.65
N ALA A 84 -6.11 9.13 7.71
CA ALA A 84 -4.76 8.58 7.75
C ALA A 84 -4.69 7.33 6.86
N MET A 85 -3.67 7.28 6.02
CA MET A 85 -3.32 6.13 5.18
C MET A 85 -1.83 5.88 5.41
N ASP A 86 -1.55 4.82 6.15
CA ASP A 86 -0.19 4.29 6.39
C ASP A 86 -0.10 2.91 5.70
#